data_AF-A0A412I672-F1
#
_entry.id   AF-A0A412I672-F1
#
_cell.length_a   1.000
_cell.length_b   1.000
_cell.length_c   1.000
_cell.angle_alpha   90.00
_cell.angle_beta   90.00
_cell.angle_gamma   90.00
#
_symmetry.space_group_name_H-M   'P 1'
#
loop_
_entity.id
_entity.type
_entity.pdbx_description
1 polymer ?
#
loop_
_entity_poly.entity_id
_entity_poly.type
_entity_poly.pdbx_seq_one_letter_code
_entity_poly.pdbx_strand_id
1 'polypeptide(L)'
;MGDYVVIGLVGILVILMSILPKSVYNAITHIFSMHKNGIRKIRKYNSTTDSIANLLIGVSIVFCIFYCFIPFYSILYAIFFMVSYLCMLAQANRVTSRKTQSVARTVLFLTNLFAGVSFLGALGFLNHHMSDAVIAQFMIDFQAHKVFDILYLLQNRTWMYWLFQGVLFLFPLFIMWSHFKYMRLENSVKAVYFVTYIMKMIFLIVVVMFISYGAFEFLDKVYQVNALKDLA
;
A
#
# COMPACT_ATOMS: atom_id res chain seq x y z
N MET A 1 -18.80 10.36 -10.68
CA MET A 1 -17.91 11.11 -11.59
C MET A 1 -16.58 11.48 -10.94
N GLY A 2 -16.55 11.90 -9.67
CA GLY A 2 -15.30 12.26 -8.96
C GLY A 2 -14.22 11.16 -8.95
N ASP A 3 -14.58 9.92 -8.60
CA ASP A 3 -13.59 8.82 -8.52
C ASP A 3 -12.90 8.54 -9.86
N TYR A 4 -13.65 8.52 -10.96
CA TYR A 4 -13.09 8.29 -12.30
C TYR A 4 -12.10 9.38 -12.72
N VAL A 5 -12.34 10.64 -12.32
CA VAL A 5 -11.40 11.74 -12.55
C VAL A 5 -10.11 11.53 -11.77
N VAL A 6 -10.20 11.15 -10.49
CA VAL A 6 -9.03 10.86 -9.66
C VAL A 6 -8.24 9.67 -10.20
N ILE A 7 -8.92 8.59 -10.61
CA ILE A 7 -8.29 7.43 -11.25
C ILE A 7 -7.54 7.86 -12.52
N GLY A 8 -8.16 8.67 -13.37
CA GLY A 8 -7.54 9.21 -14.59
C GLY A 8 -6.30 10.05 -14.29
N LEU A 9 -6.38 10.95 -13.31
CA LEU A 9 -5.27 11.79 -12.88
C LEU A 9 -4.10 10.96 -12.32
N VAL A 10 -4.37 9.99 -11.45
CA VAL A 10 -3.33 9.10 -10.91
C VAL A 10 -2.70 8.28 -12.03
N GLY A 11 -3.49 7.79 -13.00
CA GLY A 11 -2.98 7.10 -14.18
C GLY A 11 -2.01 7.96 -14.99
N ILE A 12 -2.37 9.22 -15.26
CA ILE A 12 -1.49 10.18 -15.94
C ILE A 12 -0.22 10.42 -15.13
N LEU A 13 -0.32 10.62 -13.82
CA LEU A 13 0.84 10.84 -12.94
C LEU A 13 1.79 9.65 -12.91
N VAL A 14 1.27 8.42 -12.89
CA VAL A 14 2.08 7.18 -12.97
C VAL A 14 2.89 7.16 -14.26
N ILE A 15 2.25 7.47 -15.39
CA ILE A 15 2.93 7.52 -16.69
C ILE A 15 3.99 8.62 -16.68
N LEU A 16 3.62 9.84 -16.32
CA LEU A 16 4.52 11.01 -16.29
C LEU A 16 5.74 10.75 -15.42
N MET A 17 5.54 10.28 -14.19
CA MET A 17 6.64 9.95 -13.28
C MET A 17 7.61 8.96 -13.94
N SER A 18 7.10 7.94 -14.63
CA SER A 18 7.91 6.88 -15.24
C SER A 18 8.83 7.35 -16.38
N ILE A 19 8.54 8.50 -16.99
CA ILE A 19 9.33 9.06 -18.12
C ILE A 19 10.23 10.22 -17.71
N LEU A 20 10.17 10.66 -16.44
CA LEU A 20 10.96 11.80 -15.97
C LEU A 20 12.47 11.59 -16.20
N PRO A 21 13.20 12.64 -16.57
CA PRO A 21 14.65 12.57 -16.69
C PRO A 21 15.29 12.37 -15.31
N LYS A 22 16.46 11.71 -15.31
CA LYS A 22 17.18 11.32 -14.10
C LYS A 22 17.54 12.51 -13.19
N SER A 23 17.81 13.68 -13.78
CA SER A 23 18.09 14.92 -13.04
C SER A 23 16.91 15.33 -12.15
N VAL A 24 15.70 15.29 -12.70
CA VAL A 24 14.45 15.60 -11.98
C VAL A 24 14.18 14.55 -10.91
N TYR A 25 14.36 13.27 -11.25
CA TYR A 25 14.23 12.17 -10.30
C TYR A 25 15.16 12.32 -9.09
N ASN A 26 16.44 12.65 -9.34
CA ASN A 26 17.40 12.90 -8.27
C ASN A 26 16.99 14.09 -7.42
N ALA A 27 16.53 15.20 -8.01
CA ALA A 27 16.08 16.37 -7.28
C ALA A 27 14.92 16.04 -6.32
N ILE A 28 13.91 15.29 -6.79
CA ILE A 28 12.74 14.92 -5.99
C ILE A 28 13.11 13.91 -4.89
N THR A 29 13.96 12.94 -5.20
CA THR A 29 14.16 11.76 -4.34
C THR A 29 15.41 11.80 -3.46
N HIS A 30 16.29 12.80 -3.63
CA HIS A 30 17.58 12.89 -2.91
C HIS A 30 17.41 12.78 -1.39
N ILE A 31 16.49 13.56 -0.83
CA ILE A 31 16.20 13.64 0.62
C ILE A 31 15.66 12.30 1.14
N PHE A 32 14.88 11.58 0.32
CA PHE A 32 14.22 10.33 0.69
C PHE A 32 15.11 9.08 0.53
N SER A 33 16.35 9.24 0.05
CA SER A 33 17.29 8.13 -0.11
C SER A 33 17.83 7.57 1.22
N MET A 34 17.67 8.31 2.33
CA MET A 34 18.09 7.97 3.70
C MET A 34 19.56 7.47 3.83
N HIS A 35 20.40 7.66 2.80
CA HIS A 35 21.81 7.23 2.71
C HIS A 35 22.17 6.00 3.55
N LYS A 36 23.07 6.16 4.54
CA LYS A 36 23.47 5.11 5.50
C LYS A 36 22.70 5.16 6.82
N ASN A 37 21.79 6.12 6.98
CA ASN A 37 21.07 6.33 8.24
C ASN A 37 20.21 5.10 8.56
N GLY A 38 20.30 4.60 9.78
CA GLY A 38 19.55 3.42 10.22
C GLY A 38 20.13 2.07 9.84
N ILE A 39 21.18 2.00 9.00
CA ILE A 39 21.85 0.73 8.69
C ILE A 39 22.79 0.36 9.83
N ARG A 40 22.60 -0.82 10.43
CA ARG A 40 23.39 -1.33 11.55
C ARG A 40 23.87 -2.75 11.27
N LYS A 41 25.12 -3.06 11.62
CA LYS A 41 25.66 -4.42 11.59
C LYS A 41 25.44 -5.09 12.94
N ILE A 42 24.70 -6.20 12.96
CA ILE A 42 24.49 -7.00 14.16
C ILE A 42 25.59 -8.07 14.21
N ARG A 43 26.56 -7.87 15.10
CA ARG A 43 27.75 -8.74 15.22
C ARG A 43 27.38 -10.19 15.54
N LYS A 44 26.39 -10.42 16.41
CA LYS A 44 25.95 -11.76 16.83
C LYS A 44 25.50 -12.65 15.67
N TYR A 45 24.88 -12.06 14.65
CA TYR A 45 24.30 -12.81 13.51
C TYR A 45 25.05 -12.56 12.20
N ASN A 46 26.19 -11.85 12.23
CA ASN A 46 26.94 -11.42 11.04
C ASN A 46 26.06 -10.81 9.93
N SER A 47 24.98 -10.10 10.31
CA SER A 47 23.99 -9.56 9.37
C SER A 47 23.91 -8.04 9.44
N THR A 48 23.51 -7.42 8.33
CA THR A 48 23.18 -5.98 8.28
C THR A 48 21.66 -5.80 8.32
N THR A 49 21.20 -4.81 9.07
CA THR A 49 19.78 -4.51 9.25
C THR A 49 19.52 -3.04 9.02
N ASP A 50 18.32 -2.72 8.54
CA ASP A 50 17.83 -1.35 8.42
C ASP A 50 16.82 -1.10 9.54
N SER A 51 17.26 -0.44 10.61
CA SER A 51 16.44 -0.14 11.78
C SER A 51 15.31 0.84 11.46
N ILE A 52 15.51 1.77 10.51
CA ILE A 52 14.48 2.74 10.13
C ILE A 52 13.36 2.03 9.38
N ALA A 53 13.71 1.23 8.37
CA ALA A 53 12.69 0.50 7.61
C ALA A 53 11.92 -0.50 8.49
N ASN A 54 12.61 -1.19 9.42
CA ASN A 54 11.93 -2.06 10.38
C ASN A 54 10.98 -1.29 11.31
N LEU A 55 11.39 -0.11 11.80
CA LEU A 55 10.53 0.74 12.61
C LEU A 55 9.30 1.17 11.83
N LEU A 56 9.47 1.61 10.57
CA LEU A 56 8.37 2.09 9.73
C LEU A 56 7.43 0.96 9.32
N ILE A 57 7.91 -0.27 9.15
CA ILE A 57 7.06 -1.47 9.03
C ILE A 57 6.24 -1.67 10.31
N GLY A 58 6.87 -1.57 11.49
CA GLY A 58 6.18 -1.66 12.77
C GLY A 58 5.09 -0.60 12.93
N VAL A 59 5.42 0.67 12.62
CA VAL A 59 4.46 1.78 12.62
C VAL A 59 3.33 1.53 11.63
N SER A 60 3.62 0.99 10.44
CA SER A 60 2.60 0.64 9.44
C SER A 60 1.62 -0.41 9.99
N ILE A 61 2.13 -1.45 10.64
CA ILE A 61 1.30 -2.50 11.26
C ILE A 61 0.39 -1.90 12.33
N VAL A 62 0.96 -1.15 13.27
CA VAL A 62 0.18 -0.52 14.36
C VAL A 62 -0.88 0.42 13.78
N PHE A 63 -0.51 1.28 12.83
CA PHE A 63 -1.45 2.16 12.15
C PHE A 63 -2.60 1.37 11.51
N CYS A 64 -2.31 0.31 10.75
CA CYS A 64 -3.34 -0.45 10.01
C CYS A 64 -4.23 -1.30 10.92
N ILE A 65 -3.82 -1.60 12.15
CA ILE A 65 -4.68 -2.27 13.14
C ILE A 65 -5.62 -1.24 13.77
N PHE A 66 -5.10 -0.07 14.15
CA PHE A 66 -5.85 0.91 14.93
C PHE A 66 -6.42 2.07 14.11
N TYR A 67 -6.37 2.01 12.77
CA TYR A 67 -6.69 3.13 11.90
C TYR A 67 -8.11 3.68 12.14
N CYS A 68 -9.09 2.81 12.45
CA CYS A 68 -10.48 3.19 12.63
C CYS A 68 -10.72 4.08 13.86
N PHE A 69 -9.78 4.11 14.81
CA PHE A 69 -9.81 4.98 15.99
C PHE A 69 -9.15 6.34 15.77
N ILE A 70 -8.50 6.53 14.61
CA ILE A 70 -7.77 7.74 14.29
C ILE A 70 -8.65 8.65 13.44
N PRO A 71 -8.95 9.89 13.88
CA PRO A 71 -9.70 10.82 13.05
C PRO A 71 -8.91 11.15 11.78
N PHE A 72 -9.60 11.26 10.64
CA PHE A 72 -8.99 11.54 9.34
C PHE A 72 -7.89 10.53 8.94
N TYR A 73 -8.03 9.26 9.33
CA TYR A 73 -7.06 8.21 9.03
C TYR A 73 -6.72 8.10 7.53
N SER A 74 -7.66 8.37 6.63
CA SER A 74 -7.44 8.32 5.18
C SER A 74 -6.42 9.37 4.71
N ILE A 75 -6.46 10.57 5.29
CA ILE A 75 -5.49 11.65 5.00
C ILE A 75 -4.12 11.29 5.57
N LEU A 76 -4.07 10.81 6.81
CA LEU A 76 -2.82 10.39 7.45
C LEU A 76 -2.17 9.23 6.69
N TYR A 77 -2.98 8.26 6.26
CA TYR A 77 -2.54 7.17 5.41
C TYR A 77 -1.99 7.71 4.08
N ALA A 78 -2.70 8.62 3.41
CA ALA A 78 -2.24 9.21 2.16
C ALA A 78 -0.88 9.90 2.31
N ILE A 79 -0.67 10.70 3.36
CA ILE A 79 0.61 11.35 3.64
C ILE A 79 1.71 10.29 3.90
N PHE A 80 1.42 9.32 4.75
CA PHE A 80 2.39 8.28 5.09
C PHE A 80 2.75 7.40 3.88
N PHE A 81 1.77 7.10 3.06
CA PHE A 81 1.93 6.40 1.78
C PHE A 81 2.81 7.20 0.82
N MET A 82 2.56 8.50 0.66
CA MET A 82 3.37 9.35 -0.22
C MET A 82 4.84 9.40 0.22
N VAL A 83 5.11 9.51 1.53
CA VAL A 83 6.48 9.43 2.06
C VAL A 83 7.10 8.05 1.78
N SER A 84 6.35 6.98 2.00
CA SER A 84 6.80 5.60 1.75
C SER A 84 7.13 5.36 0.27
N TYR A 85 6.28 5.88 -0.61
CA TYR A 85 6.46 5.85 -2.06
C TYR A 85 7.71 6.62 -2.49
N LEU A 86 7.91 7.85 -2.02
CA LEU A 86 9.09 8.66 -2.35
C LEU A 86 10.39 7.99 -1.86
N CYS A 87 10.36 7.35 -0.69
CA CYS A 87 11.47 6.55 -0.18
C CYS A 87 11.78 5.36 -1.12
N MET A 88 10.77 4.58 -1.47
CA MET A 88 10.92 3.44 -2.38
C MET A 88 11.46 3.89 -3.75
N LEU A 89 10.94 5.00 -4.28
CA LEU A 89 11.33 5.57 -5.56
C LEU A 89 12.79 6.04 -5.56
N ALA A 90 13.25 6.64 -4.46
CA ALA A 90 14.65 7.03 -4.27
C ALA A 90 15.60 5.84 -4.41
N GLN A 91 15.26 4.70 -3.78
CA GLN A 91 16.07 3.50 -3.87
C GLN A 91 16.00 2.84 -5.25
N ALA A 92 14.81 2.79 -5.85
CA ALA A 92 14.64 2.25 -7.19
C ALA A 92 15.52 3.02 -8.19
N ASN A 93 15.48 4.35 -8.18
CA ASN A 93 16.31 5.20 -9.03
C ASN A 93 17.83 5.00 -8.75
N ARG A 94 18.23 4.93 -7.48
CA ARG A 94 19.63 4.69 -7.11
C ARG A 94 20.14 3.35 -7.64
N VAL A 95 19.37 2.28 -7.47
CA VAL A 95 19.77 0.93 -7.87
C VAL A 95 19.76 0.73 -9.38
N THR A 96 18.82 1.36 -10.09
CA THR A 96 18.77 1.29 -11.56
C THR A 96 19.76 2.22 -12.25
N SER A 97 20.42 3.13 -11.50
CA SER A 97 21.35 4.13 -12.04
C SER A 97 22.52 3.58 -12.87
N ARG A 98 22.91 2.31 -12.63
CA ARG A 98 24.00 1.60 -13.31
C ARG A 98 23.50 0.50 -14.28
N LYS A 99 22.19 0.43 -14.52
CA LYS A 99 21.55 -0.56 -15.40
C LYS A 99 21.24 0.06 -16.76
N THR A 100 20.88 -0.78 -17.73
CA THR A 100 20.43 -0.30 -19.05
C THR A 100 19.17 0.54 -18.91
N GLN A 101 18.99 1.49 -19.82
CA GLN A 101 17.86 2.43 -19.79
C GLN A 101 16.50 1.71 -19.83
N SER A 102 16.40 0.62 -20.60
CA SER A 102 15.19 -0.21 -20.66
C SER A 102 14.85 -0.79 -19.28
N VAL A 103 15.81 -1.44 -18.62
CA VAL A 103 15.63 -2.02 -17.28
C VAL A 103 15.25 -0.95 -16.26
N ALA A 104 15.93 0.20 -16.30
CA ALA A 104 15.66 1.30 -15.38
C ALA A 104 14.22 1.83 -15.52
N ARG A 105 13.77 2.05 -16.76
CA ARG A 105 12.40 2.51 -17.04
C ARG A 105 11.35 1.50 -16.64
N THR A 106 11.56 0.20 -16.91
CA THR A 106 10.62 -0.83 -16.50
C THR A 106 10.47 -0.95 -14.99
N VAL A 107 11.59 -0.89 -14.23
CA VAL A 107 11.55 -0.91 -12.77
C VAL A 107 10.80 0.30 -12.22
N LEU A 108 11.09 1.51 -12.72
CA LEU A 108 10.40 2.72 -12.29
C LEU A 108 8.91 2.68 -12.66
N PHE A 109 8.57 2.24 -13.87
CA PHE A 109 7.19 2.10 -14.31
C PHE A 109 6.40 1.13 -13.43
N LEU A 110 6.90 -0.08 -13.19
CA LEU A 110 6.21 -1.06 -12.34
C LEU A 110 6.09 -0.59 -10.88
N THR A 111 7.10 0.12 -10.39
CA THR A 111 7.08 0.72 -9.05
C THR A 111 5.99 1.79 -8.94
N ASN A 112 5.91 2.69 -9.94
CA ASN A 112 4.91 3.74 -9.99
C ASN A 112 3.49 3.16 -10.19
N LEU A 113 3.35 2.16 -11.06
CA LEU A 113 2.07 1.50 -11.33
C LEU A 113 1.54 0.79 -10.07
N PHE A 114 2.40 0.04 -9.37
CA PHE A 114 2.03 -0.56 -8.09
C PHE A 114 1.62 0.49 -7.06
N ALA A 115 2.37 1.59 -6.93
CA ALA A 115 2.03 2.66 -6.01
C ALA A 115 0.69 3.34 -6.39
N GLY A 116 0.44 3.63 -7.66
CA GLY A 116 -0.80 4.25 -8.13
C GLY A 116 -2.02 3.37 -7.87
N VAL A 117 -1.96 2.10 -8.27
CA VAL A 117 -3.05 1.13 -8.03
C VAL A 117 -3.30 0.94 -6.54
N SER A 118 -2.23 0.81 -5.74
CA SER A 118 -2.33 0.67 -4.29
C SER A 118 -2.91 1.90 -3.62
N PHE A 119 -2.56 3.10 -4.08
CA PHE A 119 -3.10 4.35 -3.56
C PHE A 119 -4.61 4.45 -3.83
N LEU A 120 -5.02 4.20 -5.07
CA LEU A 120 -6.43 4.23 -5.48
C LEU A 120 -7.25 3.16 -4.76
N GLY A 121 -6.69 1.95 -4.64
CA GLY A 121 -7.35 0.83 -3.98
C GLY A 121 -7.51 1.03 -2.48
N ALA A 122 -6.45 1.51 -1.81
CA ALA A 122 -6.47 1.77 -0.39
C ALA A 122 -7.41 2.93 -0.01
N LEU A 123 -7.43 4.01 -0.79
CA LEU A 123 -8.29 5.17 -0.51
C LEU A 123 -9.71 5.03 -1.06
N GLY A 124 -10.12 3.81 -1.45
CA GLY A 124 -11.51 3.54 -1.83
C GLY A 124 -11.95 4.02 -3.21
N PHE A 125 -11.06 4.62 -4.02
CA PHE A 125 -11.42 5.08 -5.35
C PHE A 125 -11.80 3.93 -6.31
N LEU A 126 -11.25 2.73 -6.09
CA LEU A 126 -11.58 1.55 -6.89
C LEU A 126 -12.85 0.80 -6.42
N ASN A 127 -13.37 1.13 -5.24
CA ASN A 127 -14.52 0.47 -4.62
C ASN A 127 -15.65 1.44 -4.25
N HIS A 128 -15.64 2.65 -4.82
CA HIS A 128 -16.62 3.70 -4.55
C HIS A 128 -16.78 4.07 -3.07
N HIS A 129 -15.67 3.99 -2.31
CA HIS A 129 -15.63 4.32 -0.88
C HIS A 129 -16.64 3.50 -0.04
N MET A 130 -16.98 2.29 -0.50
CA MET A 130 -17.94 1.39 0.18
C MET A 130 -17.54 1.12 1.64
N SER A 131 -16.24 1.16 1.95
CA SER A 131 -15.69 0.93 3.27
C SER A 131 -16.00 2.03 4.28
N ASP A 132 -16.11 3.29 3.85
CA ASP A 132 -15.97 4.44 4.75
C ASP A 132 -17.12 4.54 5.75
N ALA A 133 -18.36 4.43 5.26
CA ALA A 133 -19.54 4.43 6.10
C ALA A 133 -19.62 3.18 7.00
N VAL A 134 -19.18 2.03 6.49
CA VAL A 134 -19.23 0.75 7.22
C VAL A 134 -18.20 0.73 8.36
N ILE A 135 -17.04 1.37 8.19
CA ILE A 135 -16.02 1.52 9.23
C ILE A 135 -16.48 2.46 10.33
N ALA A 136 -17.19 3.55 9.99
CA ALA A 136 -17.79 4.42 10.99
C ALA A 136 -18.81 3.64 11.85
N GLN A 137 -19.62 2.78 11.24
CA GLN A 137 -20.54 1.91 11.96
C GLN A 137 -19.80 0.90 12.85
N PHE A 138 -18.71 0.29 12.36
CA PHE A 138 -17.87 -0.60 13.15
C PHE A 138 -17.37 0.07 14.44
N MET A 139 -16.94 1.33 14.36
CA MET A 139 -16.46 2.08 15.53
C MET A 139 -17.58 2.31 16.56
N ILE A 140 -18.79 2.64 16.12
CA ILE A 140 -19.96 2.81 17.00
C ILE A 140 -20.28 1.48 17.71
N ASP A 141 -20.30 0.38 16.96
CA ASP A 141 -20.57 -0.95 17.51
C ASP A 141 -19.46 -1.43 18.45
N PHE A 142 -18.21 -1.05 18.19
CA PHE A 142 -17.07 -1.32 19.07
C PHE A 142 -17.23 -0.59 20.41
N GLN A 143 -17.59 0.69 20.39
CA GLN A 143 -17.86 1.47 21.61
C GLN A 143 -19.06 0.91 22.40
N ALA A 144 -20.06 0.38 21.69
CA ALA A 144 -21.20 -0.30 22.29
C ALA A 144 -20.90 -1.74 22.75
N HIS A 145 -19.65 -2.21 22.66
CA HIS A 145 -19.20 -3.56 23.03
C HIS A 145 -19.90 -4.71 22.27
N LYS A 146 -20.58 -4.42 21.15
CA LYS A 146 -21.29 -5.42 20.35
C LYS A 146 -20.34 -6.35 19.58
N VAL A 147 -19.17 -5.84 19.21
CA VAL A 147 -18.15 -6.55 18.41
C VAL A 147 -17.61 -7.80 19.12
N PHE A 148 -17.77 -7.89 20.44
CA PHE A 148 -17.32 -9.03 21.23
C PHE A 148 -18.34 -10.19 21.26
N ASP A 149 -19.54 -9.99 20.73
CA ASP A 149 -20.55 -11.04 20.59
C ASP A 149 -20.28 -11.89 19.33
N ILE A 150 -20.32 -13.21 19.48
CA ILE A 150 -20.16 -14.16 18.37
C ILE A 150 -21.27 -13.97 17.33
N LEU A 151 -22.50 -13.65 17.76
CA LEU A 151 -23.61 -13.40 16.83
C LEU A 151 -23.35 -12.17 15.97
N TYR A 152 -22.71 -11.13 16.53
CA TYR A 152 -22.30 -9.96 15.78
C TYR A 152 -21.31 -10.32 14.67
N LEU A 153 -20.32 -11.17 14.97
CA LEU A 153 -19.33 -11.61 13.97
C LEU A 153 -19.95 -12.41 12.82
N LEU A 154 -21.02 -13.16 13.09
CA LEU A 154 -21.69 -13.97 12.06
C LEU A 154 -22.72 -13.18 11.24
N GLN A 155 -23.33 -12.14 11.81
CA GLN A 155 -24.44 -11.42 11.18
C GLN A 155 -24.02 -10.05 10.62
N ASN A 156 -23.00 -9.41 11.18
CA ASN A 156 -22.60 -8.07 10.79
C ASN A 156 -21.32 -8.08 9.95
N ARG A 157 -21.38 -7.49 8.75
CA ARG A 157 -20.25 -7.38 7.82
C ARG A 157 -19.16 -6.39 8.24
N THR A 158 -19.47 -5.49 9.17
CA THR A 158 -18.62 -4.34 9.55
C THR A 158 -17.21 -4.72 9.98
N TRP A 159 -17.06 -5.81 10.74
CA TRP A 159 -15.74 -6.28 11.20
C TRP A 159 -14.88 -6.82 10.04
N MET A 160 -15.51 -7.49 9.07
CA MET A 160 -14.82 -7.95 7.85
C MET A 160 -14.40 -6.74 7.01
N TYR A 161 -15.27 -5.76 6.85
CA TYR A 161 -14.93 -4.52 6.16
C TYR A 161 -13.73 -3.81 6.81
N TRP A 162 -13.69 -3.74 8.15
CA TRP A 162 -12.55 -3.23 8.89
C TRP A 162 -11.27 -4.02 8.61
N LEU A 163 -11.34 -5.36 8.66
CA LEU A 163 -10.19 -6.22 8.41
C LEU A 163 -9.66 -6.08 6.98
N PHE A 164 -10.54 -6.14 5.98
CA PHE A 164 -10.16 -6.03 4.57
C PHE A 164 -9.59 -4.66 4.24
N GLN A 165 -10.17 -3.59 4.78
CA GLN A 165 -9.61 -2.25 4.63
C GLN A 165 -8.24 -2.14 5.32
N GLY A 166 -8.07 -2.71 6.51
CA GLY A 166 -6.78 -2.78 7.19
C GLY A 166 -5.72 -3.52 6.36
N VAL A 167 -6.10 -4.60 5.66
CA VAL A 167 -5.21 -5.32 4.73
C VAL A 167 -4.86 -4.45 3.52
N LEU A 168 -5.82 -3.70 2.96
CA LEU A 168 -5.57 -2.78 1.85
C LEU A 168 -4.64 -1.62 2.22
N PHE A 169 -4.62 -1.20 3.49
CA PHE A 169 -3.64 -0.25 4.00
C PHE A 169 -2.27 -0.91 4.26
N LEU A 170 -2.27 -2.07 4.90
CA LEU A 170 -1.04 -2.71 5.34
C LEU A 170 -0.22 -3.24 4.17
N PHE A 171 -0.87 -3.88 3.21
CA PHE A 171 -0.20 -4.60 2.14
C PHE A 171 0.72 -3.69 1.30
N PRO A 172 0.26 -2.52 0.81
CA PRO A 172 1.15 -1.61 0.09
C PRO A 172 2.30 -1.07 0.93
N LEU A 173 2.02 -0.60 2.15
CA LEU A 173 3.05 -0.05 3.04
C LEU A 173 4.11 -1.10 3.37
N PHE A 174 3.70 -2.31 3.71
CA PHE A 174 4.60 -3.41 3.99
C PHE A 174 5.50 -3.74 2.80
N ILE A 175 4.92 -3.84 1.60
CA ILE A 175 5.65 -4.13 0.37
C ILE A 175 6.65 -3.02 0.04
N MET A 176 6.25 -1.74 0.16
CA MET A 176 7.14 -0.61 -0.12
C MET A 176 8.31 -0.54 0.85
N TRP A 177 8.06 -0.63 2.16
CA TRP A 177 9.13 -0.59 3.15
C TRP A 177 10.04 -1.83 3.07
N SER A 178 9.48 -3.00 2.75
CA SER A 178 10.26 -4.21 2.51
C SER A 178 11.16 -4.06 1.27
N HIS A 179 10.64 -3.54 0.16
CA HIS A 179 11.43 -3.28 -1.05
C HIS A 179 12.50 -2.21 -0.81
N PHE A 180 12.15 -1.14 -0.09
CA PHE A 180 13.09 -0.09 0.30
C PHE A 180 14.27 -0.65 1.12
N LYS A 181 13.96 -1.36 2.22
CA LYS A 181 14.94 -2.04 3.07
C LYS A 181 15.84 -2.95 2.26
N TYR A 182 15.22 -3.76 1.42
CA TYR A 182 15.89 -4.74 0.60
C TYR A 182 16.87 -4.10 -0.40
N MET A 183 16.41 -3.09 -1.16
CA MET A 183 17.25 -2.35 -2.11
C MET A 183 18.41 -1.60 -1.44
N ARG A 184 18.22 -1.12 -0.20
CA ARG A 184 19.29 -0.46 0.57
C ARG A 184 20.38 -1.42 1.04
N LEU A 185 19.99 -2.58 1.56
CA LEU A 185 20.92 -3.54 2.15
C LEU A 185 21.72 -4.28 1.07
N GLU A 186 21.08 -4.64 -0.04
CA GLU A 186 21.72 -5.44 -1.09
C GLU A 186 22.20 -4.61 -2.29
N ASN A 187 21.88 -3.32 -2.33
CA ASN A 187 22.21 -2.40 -3.43
C ASN A 187 21.84 -2.97 -4.82
N SER A 188 20.81 -3.79 -4.85
CA SER A 188 20.32 -4.48 -6.03
C SER A 188 18.81 -4.59 -5.94
N VAL A 189 18.18 -4.72 -7.10
CA VAL A 189 16.87 -5.34 -7.17
C VAL A 189 17.24 -6.81 -7.34
N LYS A 190 17.26 -7.70 -6.30
CA LYS A 190 17.50 -9.13 -6.55
C LYS A 190 16.42 -9.62 -7.48
N ALA A 191 16.87 -9.71 -8.69
CA ALA A 191 16.31 -10.41 -9.79
C ALA A 191 17.54 -11.17 -10.26
N VAL A 192 17.76 -12.39 -9.74
CA VAL A 192 18.72 -13.30 -10.38
C VAL A 192 18.38 -13.38 -11.89
N TYR A 193 17.11 -13.10 -12.23
CA TYR A 193 16.61 -12.78 -13.57
C TYR A 193 15.65 -11.57 -13.51
N PHE A 194 15.91 -10.48 -14.24
CA PHE A 194 15.02 -9.30 -14.35
C PHE A 194 13.54 -9.64 -14.59
N VAL A 195 13.28 -10.76 -15.29
CA VAL A 195 11.94 -11.31 -15.53
C VAL A 195 11.19 -11.66 -14.24
N THR A 196 11.86 -12.20 -13.21
CA THR A 196 11.20 -12.56 -11.94
C THR A 196 10.71 -11.33 -11.19
N TYR A 197 11.40 -10.19 -11.33
CA TYR A 197 10.94 -8.93 -10.78
C TYR A 197 9.65 -8.46 -11.47
N ILE A 198 9.58 -8.55 -12.79
CA ILE A 198 8.37 -8.18 -13.56
C ILE A 198 7.19 -9.05 -13.12
N MET A 199 7.36 -10.37 -13.09
CA MET A 199 6.31 -11.30 -12.66
C MET A 199 5.82 -10.99 -11.25
N LYS A 200 6.74 -10.76 -10.30
CA LYS A 200 6.40 -10.39 -8.92
C LYS A 200 5.58 -9.11 -8.87
N MET A 201 6.01 -8.05 -9.57
CA MET A 201 5.31 -6.76 -9.53
C MET A 201 3.91 -6.85 -10.15
N ILE A 202 3.77 -7.55 -11.28
CA ILE A 202 2.46 -7.78 -11.91
C ILE A 202 1.55 -8.55 -10.96
N PHE A 203 2.05 -9.62 -10.34
CA PHE A 203 1.28 -10.40 -9.36
C PHE A 203 0.79 -9.52 -8.19
N LEU A 204 1.67 -8.70 -7.61
CA LEU A 204 1.30 -7.79 -6.53
C LEU A 204 0.22 -6.78 -6.96
N ILE A 205 0.32 -6.23 -8.17
CA ILE A 205 -0.68 -5.31 -8.73
C ILE A 205 -2.03 -6.01 -8.89
N VAL A 206 -2.05 -7.21 -9.46
CA VAL A 206 -3.28 -8.00 -9.65
C VAL A 206 -3.94 -8.32 -8.32
N VAL A 207 -3.17 -8.71 -7.30
CA VAL A 207 -3.69 -8.97 -5.95
C VAL A 207 -4.36 -7.72 -5.38
N VAL A 208 -3.71 -6.56 -5.46
CA VAL A 208 -4.30 -5.31 -4.97
C VAL A 208 -5.58 -4.97 -5.73
N MET A 209 -5.59 -5.04 -7.06
CA MET A 209 -6.80 -4.77 -7.85
C MET A 209 -7.94 -5.72 -7.48
N PHE A 210 -7.66 -7.00 -7.31
CA PHE A 210 -8.68 -7.99 -6.95
C PHE A 210 -9.29 -7.71 -5.59
N ILE A 211 -8.45 -7.41 -4.58
CA ILE A 211 -8.95 -7.08 -3.23
C ILE A 211 -9.73 -5.76 -3.27
N SER A 212 -9.21 -4.74 -3.96
CA SER A 212 -9.86 -3.43 -4.03
C SER A 212 -11.22 -3.48 -4.74
N TYR A 213 -11.33 -4.15 -5.89
CA TYR A 213 -12.58 -4.16 -6.66
C TYR A 213 -13.57 -5.23 -6.17
N GLY A 214 -13.09 -6.46 -5.89
CA GLY A 214 -13.96 -7.61 -5.70
C GLY A 214 -14.30 -7.96 -4.25
N ALA A 215 -13.43 -7.64 -3.28
CA ALA A 215 -13.58 -8.18 -1.93
C ALA A 215 -14.84 -7.66 -1.21
N PHE A 216 -15.13 -6.36 -1.32
CA PHE A 216 -16.26 -5.75 -0.62
C PHE A 216 -17.61 -6.21 -1.17
N GLU A 217 -17.78 -6.24 -2.51
CA GLU A 217 -19.00 -6.78 -3.11
C GLU A 217 -19.21 -8.26 -2.79
N PHE A 218 -18.12 -9.03 -2.72
CA PHE A 218 -18.19 -10.43 -2.31
C PHE A 218 -18.67 -10.56 -0.86
N LEU A 219 -18.17 -9.74 0.07
CA LEU A 219 -18.63 -9.71 1.46
C LEU A 219 -20.12 -9.38 1.55
N ASP A 220 -20.61 -8.42 0.77
CA ASP A 220 -22.04 -8.06 0.77
C ASP A 220 -22.96 -9.19 0.33
N LYS A 221 -22.49 -10.04 -0.59
CA LYS A 221 -23.20 -11.27 -0.99
C LYS A 221 -23.19 -12.32 0.13
N VAL A 222 -22.06 -12.52 0.79
CA VAL A 222 -21.92 -13.49 1.90
C VAL A 222 -22.84 -13.13 3.06
N TYR A 223 -22.94 -11.86 3.42
CA TYR A 223 -23.80 -11.37 4.50
C TYR A 223 -25.24 -11.06 4.05
N GLN A 224 -25.64 -11.48 2.84
CA GLN A 224 -27.01 -11.35 2.31
C GLN A 224 -27.62 -9.93 2.43
N VAL A 225 -26.80 -8.89 2.28
CA VAL A 225 -27.21 -7.51 2.57
C VAL A 225 -28.40 -7.07 1.73
N ASN A 226 -28.45 -7.51 0.46
CA ASN A 226 -29.54 -7.15 -0.44
C ASN A 226 -30.86 -7.82 -0.05
N ALA A 227 -30.83 -9.08 0.38
CA ALA A 227 -32.03 -9.77 0.85
C ALA A 227 -32.59 -9.13 2.13
N LEU A 228 -31.72 -8.62 3.01
CA LEU A 228 -32.12 -7.88 4.20
C LEU A 228 -32.67 -6.48 3.89
N LYS A 229 -32.16 -5.82 2.83
CA LYS A 229 -32.71 -4.54 2.36
C LYS A 229 -34.08 -4.69 1.71
N ASP A 230 -34.32 -5.77 0.98
CA ASP A 230 -35.61 -6.02 0.32
C ASP A 230 -36.72 -6.45 1.31
N LEU A 231 -36.33 -6.86 2.53
CA LEU A 231 -37.24 -7.22 3.62
C LEU A 231 -37.58 -6.05 4.56
N ALA A 232 -36.88 -4.91 4.45
CA ALA A 232 -37.01 -3.73 5.31
C ALA A 232 -37.74 -2.57 4.61
#